data_AF-A0A4Y3UQT7-F1
#
_entry.id   AF-A0A4Y3UQT7-F1
#
_cell.length_a   1.000
_cell.length_b   1.000
_cell.length_c   1.000
_cell.angle_alpha   90.00
_cell.angle_beta   90.00
_cell.angle_gamma   90.00
#
_symmetry.space_group_name_H-M   'P 1'
#
loop_
_entity.id
_entity.type
_entity.pdbx_description
1 polymer ?
#
loop_
_entity_poly.entity_id
_entity_poly.type
_entity_poly.pdbx_seq_one_letter_code
_entity_poly.pdbx_strand_id
1 'polypeptide(L)'
;MRTHLRWLIPLALAPLVYVLCVWGAQVITAPARDASSAGTIPPGAALGGLGLLVLGAAVPLILLVIALGQGVSVHRRARRRKGHFTRAELSQMGEKQAHAQAWENARAFRRTLLSGNVPASVDQWNVPPYAGERFFAAVPMTYARYYGQDVHYSSGGGFAYGHPAFVIGAMAVSGIANGIARSNARAQAAEQWRDWQTAHVLVSNRRLVVNASGRWLSFDYGAITAVFPEVRELTLVCQFPDSSPLLLQGSHSPLAAIMTTFATHGRDGLARHPSLLALD
;
A
#
# COMPACT_ATOMS: atom_id res chain seq x y z
N MET A 1 -13.36 2.31 -32.76
CA MET A 1 -13.67 1.07 -33.52
C MET A 1 -12.72 -0.10 -33.23
N ARG A 2 -11.40 0.12 -33.03
CA ARG A 2 -10.39 -0.95 -32.80
C ARG A 2 -10.58 -1.83 -31.54
N THR A 3 -11.35 -1.39 -30.54
CA THR A 3 -11.55 -2.13 -29.28
C THR A 3 -12.54 -3.28 -29.37
N HIS A 4 -13.54 -3.21 -30.25
CA HIS A 4 -14.54 -4.28 -30.40
C HIS A 4 -13.99 -5.47 -31.21
N LEU A 5 -13.06 -5.20 -32.14
CA LEU A 5 -12.36 -6.21 -32.93
C LEU A 5 -11.56 -7.20 -32.06
N ARG A 6 -11.03 -6.73 -30.93
CA ARG A 6 -10.19 -7.56 -30.05
C ARG A 6 -10.94 -8.76 -29.49
N TRP A 7 -12.21 -8.61 -29.09
CA TRP A 7 -13.04 -9.72 -28.63
C TRP A 7 -13.73 -10.48 -29.78
N LEU A 8 -14.17 -9.78 -30.82
CA LEU A 8 -14.92 -10.40 -31.93
C LEU A 8 -14.07 -11.36 -32.76
N ILE A 9 -12.78 -11.05 -32.98
CA ILE A 9 -11.87 -11.89 -33.75
C ILE A 9 -11.70 -13.28 -33.12
N PRO A 10 -11.28 -13.44 -31.84
CA PRO A 10 -11.14 -14.76 -31.23
C PRO A 10 -12.48 -15.51 -31.12
N LEU A 11 -13.59 -14.79 -30.91
CA LEU A 11 -14.93 -15.38 -30.88
C LEU A 11 -15.31 -16.00 -32.23
N ALA A 12 -15.05 -15.29 -33.33
CA ALA A 12 -15.36 -15.76 -34.69
C ALA A 12 -14.35 -16.82 -35.18
N LEU A 13 -13.11 -16.77 -34.71
CA LEU A 13 -12.04 -17.68 -35.11
C LEU A 13 -12.15 -19.05 -34.42
N ALA A 14 -12.78 -19.12 -33.24
CA ALA A 14 -13.02 -20.37 -32.51
C ALA A 14 -13.80 -21.45 -33.31
N PRO A 15 -15.01 -21.17 -33.87
CA PRO A 15 -15.73 -22.16 -34.69
C PRO A 15 -15.01 -22.47 -36.00
N LEU A 16 -14.31 -21.50 -36.59
CA LEU A 16 -13.56 -21.68 -37.83
C LEU A 16 -12.38 -22.65 -37.64
N VAL A 17 -11.62 -22.50 -36.56
CA VAL A 17 -10.53 -23.42 -36.22
C VAL A 17 -11.05 -24.82 -35.93
N TYR A 18 -12.16 -24.94 -35.20
CA TYR A 18 -12.79 -26.25 -34.94
C TYR A 18 -13.13 -26.98 -36.24
N VAL A 19 -13.83 -26.32 -37.17
CA VAL A 19 -14.24 -26.90 -38.45
C VAL A 19 -13.03 -27.29 -39.30
N LEU A 20 -12.01 -26.44 -39.37
CA LEU A 20 -10.79 -26.74 -40.12
C LEU A 20 -10.03 -27.94 -39.54
N CYS A 21 -9.93 -28.04 -38.21
CA CYS A 21 -9.28 -29.16 -37.56
C CYS A 21 -10.04 -30.48 -37.75
N VAL A 22 -11.37 -30.47 -37.62
CA VAL A 22 -12.22 -31.65 -37.86
C VAL A 22 -12.15 -32.07 -39.32
N TRP A 23 -12.22 -31.13 -40.26
CA TRP A 23 -12.10 -31.43 -41.68
C TRP A 23 -10.72 -31.99 -42.04
N GLY A 24 -9.64 -31.39 -41.51
CA GLY A 24 -8.27 -31.89 -41.69
C GLY A 24 -8.08 -33.31 -41.14
N ALA A 25 -8.67 -33.64 -40.00
CA ALA A 25 -8.66 -35.00 -39.46
C ALA A 25 -9.38 -35.99 -40.39
N GLN A 26 -10.49 -35.61 -41.02
CA GLN A 26 -11.19 -36.45 -42.00
C GLN A 26 -10.35 -36.66 -43.27
N VAL A 27 -9.71 -35.61 -43.80
CA VAL A 27 -8.86 -35.69 -45.00
C VAL A 27 -7.65 -36.60 -44.79
N ILE A 28 -7.06 -36.62 -43.58
CA ILE A 28 -5.92 -37.48 -43.26
C ILE A 28 -6.35 -38.94 -43.04
N THR A 29 -7.52 -39.17 -42.44
CA THR A 29 -7.96 -40.52 -42.05
C THR A 29 -8.80 -41.24 -43.09
N ALA A 30 -9.51 -40.54 -43.98
CA ALA A 30 -10.36 -41.14 -45.03
C ALA A 30 -9.57 -42.01 -46.04
N PRO A 31 -8.53 -41.50 -46.74
CA PRO A 31 -7.77 -42.32 -47.70
C PRO A 31 -7.02 -43.47 -47.01
N ALA A 32 -6.64 -43.27 -45.74
CA ALA A 32 -5.97 -44.29 -44.93
C ALA A 32 -6.92 -45.41 -44.49
N ARG A 33 -8.23 -45.17 -44.41
CA ARG A 33 -9.26 -46.19 -44.15
C ARG A 33 -9.56 -46.99 -45.41
N ASP A 34 -9.74 -46.32 -46.54
CA ASP A 34 -10.10 -46.95 -47.82
C ASP A 34 -8.99 -47.86 -48.38
N ALA A 35 -7.73 -47.52 -48.12
CA ALA A 35 -6.57 -48.33 -48.53
C ALA A 35 -6.29 -49.55 -47.62
N SER A 36 -6.96 -49.65 -46.45
CA SER A 36 -6.69 -50.70 -45.47
C SER A 36 -7.57 -51.94 -45.70
N SER A 37 -7.00 -53.00 -46.28
CA SER A 37 -7.70 -54.28 -46.47
C SER A 37 -8.00 -55.04 -45.16
N ALA A 38 -7.30 -54.69 -44.08
CA ALA A 38 -7.45 -55.27 -42.74
C ALA A 38 -8.20 -54.35 -41.75
N GLY A 39 -8.77 -53.23 -42.21
CA GLY A 39 -9.51 -52.28 -41.37
C GLY A 39 -8.68 -51.52 -40.33
N THR A 40 -7.34 -51.62 -40.39
CA THR A 40 -6.41 -50.97 -39.46
C THR A 40 -5.79 -49.73 -40.10
N ILE A 41 -5.98 -48.58 -39.46
CA ILE A 41 -5.44 -47.28 -39.91
C ILE A 41 -3.93 -47.23 -39.60
N PRO A 42 -3.07 -46.82 -40.54
CA PRO A 42 -1.63 -46.67 -40.29
C PRO A 42 -1.37 -45.69 -39.13
N PRO A 43 -0.41 -45.99 -38.24
CA PRO A 43 -0.22 -45.27 -36.98
C PRO A 43 0.07 -43.76 -37.17
N GLY A 44 0.75 -43.38 -38.25
CA GLY A 44 1.00 -41.97 -38.58
C GLY A 44 -0.28 -41.18 -38.90
N ALA A 45 -1.21 -41.78 -39.64
CA ALA A 45 -2.51 -41.14 -39.95
C ALA A 45 -3.42 -41.08 -38.71
N ALA A 46 -3.36 -42.10 -37.86
CA ALA A 46 -4.09 -42.13 -36.59
C ALA A 46 -3.59 -41.05 -35.61
N LEU A 47 -2.27 -40.93 -35.43
CA LEU A 47 -1.67 -39.89 -34.57
C LEU A 47 -1.90 -38.48 -35.12
N GLY A 48 -1.79 -38.28 -36.44
CA GLY A 48 -2.10 -37.01 -37.09
C GLY A 48 -3.56 -36.59 -36.92
N GLY A 49 -4.49 -37.52 -37.14
CA GLY A 49 -5.93 -37.28 -36.92
C GLY A 49 -6.26 -36.97 -35.45
N LEU A 50 -5.67 -37.71 -34.51
CA LEU A 50 -5.86 -37.48 -33.07
C LEU A 50 -5.28 -36.13 -32.63
N GLY A 51 -4.09 -35.76 -33.11
CA GLY A 51 -3.49 -34.45 -32.86
C GLY A 51 -4.35 -33.29 -33.35
N LEU A 52 -4.93 -33.41 -34.55
CA LEU A 52 -5.87 -32.42 -35.11
C LEU A 52 -7.16 -32.33 -34.29
N LEU A 53 -7.69 -33.43 -33.78
CA LEU A 53 -8.88 -33.41 -32.91
C LEU A 53 -8.58 -32.75 -31.55
N VAL A 54 -7.42 -33.04 -30.95
CA VAL A 54 -6.98 -32.40 -29.69
C VAL A 54 -6.81 -30.89 -29.88
N LEU A 55 -6.14 -30.47 -30.97
CA LEU A 55 -6.02 -29.05 -31.31
C LEU A 55 -7.38 -28.41 -31.60
N GLY A 56 -8.26 -29.14 -32.31
CA GLY A 56 -9.63 -28.74 -32.58
C GLY A 56 -10.46 -28.53 -31.32
N ALA A 57 -10.21 -29.26 -30.24
CA ALA A 57 -10.88 -29.03 -28.95
C ALA A 57 -10.20 -27.92 -28.11
N ALA A 58 -8.87 -27.93 -28.03
CA ALA A 58 -8.13 -27.06 -27.12
C ALA A 58 -8.05 -25.60 -27.60
N VAL A 59 -7.79 -25.38 -28.91
CA VAL A 59 -7.58 -24.02 -29.44
C VAL A 59 -8.86 -23.17 -29.38
N PRO A 60 -10.05 -23.68 -29.75
CA PRO A 60 -11.29 -22.93 -29.60
C PRO A 60 -11.63 -22.61 -28.14
N LEU A 61 -11.33 -23.51 -27.21
CA LEU A 61 -11.52 -23.26 -25.78
C LEU A 61 -10.65 -22.08 -25.29
N ILE A 62 -9.37 -22.06 -25.65
CA ILE A 62 -8.45 -20.96 -25.33
C ILE A 62 -8.94 -19.64 -25.93
N LEU A 63 -9.36 -19.66 -27.20
CA LEU A 63 -9.90 -18.48 -27.88
C LEU A 63 -11.18 -17.98 -27.22
N LEU A 64 -12.08 -18.86 -26.77
CA LEU A 64 -13.29 -18.49 -26.03
C LEU A 64 -12.96 -17.85 -24.67
N VAL A 65 -11.96 -18.36 -23.94
CA VAL A 65 -11.51 -17.77 -22.67
C VAL A 65 -10.93 -16.36 -22.89
N ILE A 66 -10.05 -16.21 -23.89
CA ILE A 66 -9.49 -14.89 -24.27
C ILE A 66 -10.62 -13.95 -24.67
N ALA A 67 -11.57 -14.45 -25.47
CA ALA A 67 -12.71 -13.69 -25.93
C ALA A 67 -13.53 -13.17 -24.74
N LEU A 68 -13.97 -14.06 -23.85
CA LEU A 68 -14.73 -13.70 -22.64
C LEU A 68 -13.98 -12.68 -21.77
N GLY A 69 -12.69 -12.89 -21.51
CA GLY A 69 -11.87 -11.96 -20.73
C GLY A 69 -11.80 -10.56 -21.35
N GLN A 70 -11.60 -10.48 -22.67
CA GLN A 70 -11.56 -9.21 -23.38
C GLN A 70 -12.95 -8.56 -23.46
N GLY A 71 -14.02 -9.33 -23.70
CA GLY A 71 -15.40 -8.86 -23.73
C GLY A 71 -15.81 -8.25 -22.39
N VAL A 72 -15.50 -8.91 -21.27
CA VAL A 72 -15.73 -8.39 -19.92
C VAL A 72 -14.94 -7.09 -19.70
N SER A 73 -13.69 -7.01 -20.15
CA SER A 73 -12.87 -5.80 -20.02
C SER A 73 -13.46 -4.60 -20.81
N VAL A 74 -13.96 -4.86 -22.03
CA VAL A 74 -14.58 -3.84 -22.88
C VAL A 74 -15.92 -3.40 -22.31
N HIS A 75 -16.73 -4.34 -21.80
CA HIS A 75 -17.98 -4.03 -21.12
C HIS A 75 -17.75 -3.19 -19.86
N ARG A 76 -16.78 -3.57 -19.01
CA ARG A 76 -16.38 -2.77 -17.83
C ARG A 76 -15.90 -1.36 -18.23
N ARG A 77 -15.11 -1.23 -19.30
CA ARG A 77 -14.67 0.09 -19.81
C ARG A 77 -15.83 0.92 -20.37
N ALA A 78 -16.75 0.31 -21.11
CA ALA A 78 -17.94 0.98 -21.64
C ALA A 78 -18.87 1.43 -20.51
N ARG A 79 -19.03 0.59 -19.47
CA ARG A 79 -19.78 0.91 -18.26
C ARG A 79 -19.18 2.13 -17.53
N ARG A 80 -17.85 2.15 -17.34
CA ARG A 80 -17.11 3.29 -16.77
C ARG A 80 -17.24 4.56 -17.63
N ARG A 81 -17.19 4.43 -18.96
CA ARG A 81 -17.40 5.57 -19.90
C ARG A 81 -18.81 6.15 -19.79
N LYS A 82 -19.80 5.34 -19.42
CA LYS A 82 -21.18 5.78 -19.16
C LYS A 82 -21.39 6.28 -17.71
N GLY A 83 -20.34 6.36 -16.89
CA GLY A 83 -20.43 6.87 -15.51
C GLY A 83 -21.02 5.90 -14.47
N HIS A 84 -21.29 4.65 -14.85
CA HIS A 84 -21.86 3.66 -13.92
C HIS A 84 -20.76 2.96 -13.12
N PHE A 85 -20.32 3.58 -12.03
CA PHE A 85 -19.40 2.96 -11.08
C PHE A 85 -20.16 2.17 -10.01
N THR A 86 -19.55 1.09 -9.53
CA THR A 86 -20.03 0.41 -8.31
C THR A 86 -19.70 1.25 -7.07
N ARG A 87 -20.43 1.07 -5.96
CA ARG A 87 -20.12 1.76 -4.69
C ARG A 87 -18.68 1.50 -4.22
N ALA A 88 -18.19 0.27 -4.37
CA ALA A 88 -16.82 -0.10 -4.03
C ALA A 88 -15.77 0.55 -4.95
N GLU A 89 -16.06 0.71 -6.25
CA GLU A 89 -15.17 1.45 -7.15
C GLU A 89 -15.14 2.95 -6.80
N LEU A 90 -16.29 3.54 -6.44
CA LEU A 90 -16.35 4.93 -6.00
C LEU A 90 -15.58 5.16 -4.69
N SER A 91 -15.71 4.26 -3.71
CA SER A 91 -14.95 4.36 -2.46
C SER A 91 -13.45 4.24 -2.70
N GLN A 92 -13.01 3.27 -3.51
CA GLN A 92 -11.59 3.13 -3.87
C GLN A 92 -11.05 4.33 -4.66
N MET A 93 -11.86 4.93 -5.53
CA MET A 93 -11.48 6.15 -6.23
C MET A 93 -11.37 7.34 -5.28
N GLY A 94 -12.32 7.47 -4.35
CA GLY A 94 -12.30 8.49 -3.31
C GLY A 94 -11.08 8.38 -2.39
N GLU A 95 -10.75 7.17 -1.93
CA GLU A 95 -9.54 6.90 -1.14
C GLU A 95 -8.26 7.27 -1.88
N LYS A 96 -8.15 6.89 -3.16
CA LYS A 96 -6.99 7.23 -4.00
C LYS A 96 -6.87 8.74 -4.21
N GLN A 97 -7.99 9.43 -4.43
CA GLN A 97 -8.01 10.89 -4.57
C GLN A 97 -7.62 11.58 -3.27
N ALA A 98 -8.18 11.15 -2.14
CA ALA A 98 -7.85 11.67 -0.82
C ALA A 98 -6.36 11.46 -0.48
N HIS A 99 -5.81 10.29 -0.80
CA HIS A 99 -4.39 10.00 -0.65
C HIS A 99 -3.52 10.93 -1.53
N ALA A 100 -3.85 11.08 -2.81
CA ALA A 100 -3.13 11.97 -3.71
C ALA A 100 -3.17 13.44 -3.25
N GLN A 101 -4.34 13.89 -2.76
CA GLN A 101 -4.50 15.23 -2.23
C GLN A 101 -3.69 15.44 -0.94
N ALA A 102 -3.69 14.46 -0.03
CA ALA A 102 -2.88 14.52 1.18
C ALA A 102 -1.38 14.59 0.87
N TRP A 103 -0.92 13.84 -0.13
CA TRP A 103 0.46 13.88 -0.60
C TRP A 103 0.83 15.25 -1.16
N GLU A 104 0.01 15.83 -2.05
CA GLU A 104 0.29 17.15 -2.61
C GLU A 104 0.25 18.25 -1.54
N ASN A 105 -0.67 18.17 -0.58
CA ASN A 105 -0.70 19.07 0.57
C ASN A 105 0.61 18.99 1.38
N ALA A 106 1.15 17.78 1.61
CA ALA A 106 2.44 17.62 2.27
C ALA A 106 3.61 18.19 1.47
N ARG A 107 3.62 18.02 0.14
CA ARG A 107 4.63 18.64 -0.73
C ARG A 107 4.58 20.17 -0.67
N ALA A 108 3.39 20.74 -0.78
CA ALA A 108 3.18 22.18 -0.67
C ALA A 108 3.61 22.72 0.71
N PHE A 109 3.26 22.01 1.79
CA PHE A 109 3.66 22.33 3.16
C PHE A 109 5.18 22.34 3.33
N ARG A 110 5.88 21.29 2.86
CA ARG A 110 7.34 21.22 2.87
C ARG A 110 7.97 22.35 2.08
N ARG A 111 7.51 22.62 0.86
CA ARG A 111 8.02 23.72 0.02
C ARG A 111 7.89 25.07 0.70
N THR A 112 6.76 25.31 1.38
CA THR A 112 6.49 26.56 2.09
C THR A 112 7.47 26.76 3.25
N LEU A 113 7.70 25.73 4.06
CA LEU A 113 8.71 25.77 5.13
C LEU A 113 10.13 25.94 4.57
N LEU A 114 10.45 25.22 3.49
CA LEU A 114 11.75 25.32 2.83
C LEU A 114 11.98 26.65 2.12
N SER A 115 10.95 27.44 1.82
CA SER A 115 11.10 28.80 1.30
C SER A 115 11.21 29.84 2.41
N GLY A 116 11.10 29.45 3.68
CA GLY A 116 11.08 30.36 4.83
C GLY A 116 9.73 31.07 5.03
N ASN A 117 8.69 30.64 4.33
CA ASN A 117 7.35 31.18 4.46
C ASN A 117 6.60 30.47 5.60
N VAL A 118 5.62 31.17 6.18
CA VAL A 118 4.73 30.59 7.18
C VAL A 118 3.59 29.86 6.48
N PRO A 119 3.34 28.57 6.76
CA PRO A 119 2.19 27.85 6.22
C PRO A 119 0.86 28.46 6.66
N ALA A 120 -0.19 28.21 5.87
CA ALA A 120 -1.55 28.59 6.24
C ALA A 120 -1.94 27.99 7.60
N SER A 121 -2.41 28.84 8.51
CA SER A 121 -2.88 28.38 9.81
C SER A 121 -4.31 27.90 9.74
N VAL A 122 -4.65 26.95 10.61
CA VAL A 122 -6.02 26.50 10.84
C VAL A 122 -6.47 27.01 12.19
N ASP A 123 -7.68 27.58 12.22
CA ASP A 123 -8.33 27.90 13.49
C ASP A 123 -8.84 26.61 14.11
N GLN A 124 -8.39 26.33 15.33
CA GLN A 124 -8.97 25.29 16.14
C GLN A 124 -9.31 25.89 17.50
N TRP A 125 -10.40 25.40 18.11
CA TRP A 125 -10.97 25.97 19.34
C TRP A 125 -10.90 25.00 20.52
N ASN A 126 -10.61 23.72 20.27
CA ASN A 126 -10.70 22.67 21.29
C ASN A 126 -9.46 22.59 22.20
N VAL A 127 -8.31 23.08 21.72
CA VAL A 127 -7.02 23.02 22.42
C VAL A 127 -6.35 24.40 22.49
N PRO A 128 -6.29 25.07 23.65
CA PRO A 128 -5.65 26.38 23.73
C PRO A 128 -4.20 26.37 23.19
N PRO A 129 -3.83 27.28 22.27
CA PRO A 129 -2.46 27.39 21.79
C PRO A 129 -1.54 27.91 22.91
N TYR A 130 -0.30 27.44 22.92
CA TYR A 130 0.78 28.07 23.69
C TYR A 130 1.12 29.46 23.14
N ALA A 131 1.89 30.23 23.89
CA ALA A 131 2.35 31.55 23.45
C ALA A 131 3.12 31.46 22.12
N GLY A 132 2.59 32.12 21.09
CA GLY A 132 3.14 32.09 19.72
C GLY A 132 2.98 30.75 18.99
N GLU A 133 2.18 29.82 19.52
CA GLU A 133 1.81 28.60 18.83
C GLU A 133 0.75 28.89 17.75
N ARG A 134 0.95 28.30 16.57
CA ARG A 134 -0.01 28.31 15.46
C ARG A 134 -0.19 26.88 14.98
N PHE A 135 -1.44 26.48 14.79
CA PHE A 135 -1.81 25.21 14.18
C PHE A 135 -1.85 25.36 12.66
N PHE A 136 -1.34 24.37 11.93
CA PHE A 136 -1.28 24.36 10.47
C PHE A 136 -2.10 23.24 9.85
N ALA A 137 -2.42 22.20 10.61
CA ALA A 137 -3.27 21.11 10.14
C ALA A 137 -4.06 20.49 11.30
N ALA A 138 -5.26 20.01 10.97
CA ALA A 138 -6.17 19.29 11.85
C ALA A 138 -6.74 18.09 11.07
N VAL A 139 -6.14 16.91 11.22
CA VAL A 139 -6.32 15.79 10.28
C VAL A 139 -6.41 14.44 11.00
N PRO A 140 -7.14 13.46 10.45
CA PRO A 140 -7.18 12.13 11.03
C PRO A 140 -5.88 11.36 10.73
N MET A 141 -5.36 10.65 11.73
CA MET A 141 -4.25 9.71 11.59
C MET A 141 -4.46 8.50 12.49
N THR A 142 -3.91 7.35 12.12
CA THR A 142 -3.80 6.21 13.01
C THR A 142 -2.75 6.51 14.07
N TYR A 143 -3.12 6.35 15.33
CA TYR A 143 -2.28 6.54 16.51
C TYR A 143 -2.00 5.19 17.17
N ALA A 144 -0.77 5.03 17.66
CA ALA A 144 -0.41 3.93 18.55
C ALA A 144 0.72 4.35 19.51
N ARG A 145 0.86 3.62 20.61
CA ARG A 145 1.93 3.79 21.59
C ARG A 145 2.69 2.50 21.78
N TYR A 146 3.99 2.61 21.90
CA TYR A 146 4.82 1.44 22.16
C TYR A 146 5.00 1.23 23.67
N TYR A 147 4.66 0.03 24.15
CA TYR A 147 4.85 -0.35 25.53
C TYR A 147 5.86 -1.51 25.60
N GLY A 148 7.01 -1.25 26.22
CA GLY A 148 8.05 -2.20 26.62
C GLY A 148 8.52 -1.85 28.03
N GLN A 149 9.08 -2.79 28.80
CA GLN A 149 9.47 -2.52 30.19
C GLN A 149 10.48 -1.36 30.31
N ASP A 150 10.38 -0.59 31.40
CA ASP A 150 11.34 0.43 31.83
C ASP A 150 12.73 -0.21 32.02
N VAL A 151 13.57 -0.13 30.98
CA VAL A 151 15.01 -0.34 31.12
C VAL A 151 15.62 1.04 31.22
N HIS A 152 16.16 1.35 32.40
CA HIS A 152 17.00 2.53 32.60
C HIS A 152 18.09 2.58 31.52
N TYR A 153 18.00 3.54 30.61
CA TYR A 153 18.98 3.79 29.57
C TYR A 153 20.27 4.32 30.21
N SER A 154 21.26 3.45 30.46
CA SER A 154 22.63 3.92 30.62
C SER A 154 23.14 4.34 29.24
N SER A 155 23.48 5.62 29.11
CA SER A 155 24.01 6.25 27.90
C SER A 155 25.16 5.46 27.27
N GLY A 156 24.88 4.83 26.13
CA GLY A 156 25.89 4.18 25.28
C GLY A 156 25.46 4.32 23.83
N GLY A 157 26.19 5.15 23.08
CA GLY A 157 25.88 5.50 21.70
C GLY A 157 25.74 4.29 20.78
N GLY A 158 24.62 4.25 20.05
CA GLY A 158 24.38 3.34 18.94
C GLY A 158 23.50 4.03 17.91
N PHE A 159 24.11 4.50 16.81
CA PHE A 159 23.36 5.01 15.66
C PHE A 159 22.72 3.82 14.93
N ALA A 160 21.40 3.68 15.02
CA ALA A 160 20.65 2.75 14.18
C ALA A 160 20.20 3.47 12.89
N TYR A 161 20.75 3.02 11.75
CA TYR A 161 20.27 3.37 10.41
C TYR A 161 19.53 2.15 9.82
N GLY A 162 18.24 2.28 9.47
CA GLY A 162 17.48 1.18 8.85
C GLY A 162 16.00 1.48 8.56
N HIS A 163 15.43 0.72 7.61
CA HIS A 163 14.02 0.74 7.14
C HIS A 163 13.03 0.40 8.28
N PRO A 164 11.82 0.98 8.39
CA PRO A 164 10.88 0.80 9.52
C PRO A 164 10.50 -0.62 9.95
N ALA A 165 10.57 -1.64 9.07
CA ALA A 165 10.46 -3.05 9.52
C ALA A 165 11.56 -3.41 10.54
N PHE A 166 12.71 -2.73 10.44
CA PHE A 166 13.83 -2.80 11.36
C PHE A 166 13.63 -1.92 12.60
N VAL A 167 12.73 -0.94 12.65
CA VAL A 167 12.40 -0.24 13.91
C VAL A 167 11.37 -1.05 14.70
N ILE A 168 10.50 -1.81 14.02
CA ILE A 168 9.69 -2.86 14.67
C ILE A 168 10.59 -4.04 15.12
N GLY A 169 11.67 -4.35 14.38
CA GLY A 169 12.61 -5.43 14.70
C GLY A 169 13.76 -5.08 15.64
N ALA A 170 14.27 -3.84 15.66
CA ALA A 170 15.42 -3.42 16.47
C ALA A 170 15.05 -3.18 17.93
N MET A 171 13.77 -2.97 18.23
CA MET A 171 13.31 -2.98 19.62
C MET A 171 13.37 -4.41 20.20
N ALA A 172 13.14 -5.45 19.38
CA ALA A 172 13.11 -6.86 19.81
C ALA A 172 14.48 -7.49 20.15
N VAL A 173 15.62 -6.81 19.93
CA VAL A 173 16.96 -7.42 20.07
C VAL A 173 17.58 -7.23 21.47
N SER A 174 17.02 -6.37 22.33
CA SER A 174 17.65 -6.04 23.62
C SER A 174 17.21 -6.91 24.81
N GLY A 175 16.80 -8.16 24.56
CA GLY A 175 16.12 -8.99 25.55
C GLY A 175 16.68 -10.40 25.72
N ILE A 176 17.98 -10.56 26.00
CA ILE A 176 18.52 -11.86 26.44
C ILE A 176 19.26 -11.72 27.77
N ALA A 177 18.55 -11.98 28.89
CA ALA A 177 19.08 -12.69 30.05
C ALA A 177 17.97 -13.14 31.04
N ASN A 178 17.78 -14.46 31.09
CA ASN A 178 17.45 -15.33 32.23
C ASN A 178 16.06 -15.42 32.91
N GLY A 179 15.70 -16.68 33.16
CA GLY A 179 14.88 -17.16 34.28
C GLY A 179 13.53 -17.77 33.89
N ILE A 180 13.51 -19.09 33.70
CA ILE A 180 12.35 -19.92 33.29
C ILE A 180 11.41 -20.13 34.50
N ALA A 181 10.34 -19.32 34.54
CA ALA A 181 9.11 -19.46 35.34
C ALA A 181 8.15 -18.27 35.08
N ARG A 182 8.66 -17.17 34.51
CA ARG A 182 7.95 -15.91 34.23
C ARG A 182 7.39 -15.82 32.79
N SER A 183 7.18 -16.93 32.07
CA SER A 183 6.88 -16.88 30.63
C SER A 183 5.44 -16.46 30.29
N ASN A 184 4.46 -16.73 31.15
CA ASN A 184 3.06 -16.39 30.84
C ASN A 184 2.74 -14.90 31.13
N ALA A 185 3.42 -14.28 32.11
CA ALA A 185 3.35 -12.84 32.36
C ALA A 185 4.22 -12.03 31.38
N ARG A 186 5.36 -12.58 30.94
CA ARG A 186 6.24 -11.95 29.92
C ARG A 186 5.62 -11.98 28.52
N ALA A 187 4.79 -12.96 28.18
CA ALA A 187 4.09 -13.01 26.89
C ALA A 187 2.98 -11.94 26.76
N GLN A 188 2.32 -11.57 27.86
CA GLN A 188 1.36 -10.44 27.88
C GLN A 188 2.03 -9.07 28.04
N ALA A 189 3.29 -9.05 28.49
CA ALA A 189 4.17 -7.88 28.58
C ALA A 189 5.19 -7.84 27.42
N ALA A 190 4.91 -8.53 26.33
CA ALA A 190 5.73 -8.48 25.13
C ALA A 190 5.69 -7.06 24.55
N GLU A 191 6.86 -6.59 24.18
CA GLU A 191 7.11 -5.41 23.36
C GLU A 191 6.12 -5.31 22.20
N GLN A 192 5.13 -4.42 22.32
CA GLN A 192 4.10 -4.30 21.31
C GLN A 192 3.54 -2.89 21.21
N TRP A 193 3.22 -2.50 19.98
CA TRP A 193 2.38 -1.35 19.69
C TRP A 193 0.96 -1.62 20.17
N ARG A 194 0.45 -0.76 21.06
CA ARG A 194 -0.93 -0.79 21.57
C ARG A 194 -1.64 0.52 21.23
N ASP A 195 -2.90 0.61 21.66
CA ASP A 195 -3.77 1.78 21.52
C ASP A 195 -4.03 2.19 20.07
N TRP A 196 -3.97 1.22 19.15
CA TRP A 196 -4.31 1.39 17.74
C TRP A 196 -5.71 1.96 17.58
N GLN A 197 -5.78 3.21 17.15
CA GLN A 197 -7.04 3.91 16.90
C GLN A 197 -6.86 5.02 15.89
N THR A 198 -7.94 5.43 15.23
CA THR A 198 -7.94 6.68 14.47
C THR A 198 -8.08 7.84 15.46
N ALA A 199 -7.12 8.76 15.45
CA ALA A 199 -7.06 9.93 16.29
C ALA A 199 -7.14 11.22 15.44
N HIS A 200 -7.66 12.28 16.03
CA HIS A 200 -7.60 13.61 15.43
C HIS A 200 -6.29 14.28 15.84
N VAL A 201 -5.44 14.60 14.87
CA VAL A 201 -4.10 15.15 15.10
C VAL A 201 -4.06 16.59 14.64
N LEU A 202 -3.64 17.46 15.55
CA LEU A 202 -3.28 18.84 15.29
C LEU A 202 -1.77 18.94 15.14
N VAL A 203 -1.33 19.58 14.06
CA VAL A 203 0.09 19.83 13.78
C VAL A 203 0.34 21.33 13.97
N SER A 204 1.21 21.69 14.92
CA SER A 204 1.58 23.08 15.20
C SER A 204 3.06 23.35 15.00
N ASN A 205 3.49 24.60 15.15
CA ASN A 205 4.91 24.96 15.21
C ASN A 205 5.62 24.59 16.54
N ARG A 206 4.89 24.10 17.55
CA ARG A 206 5.46 23.79 18.89
C ARG A 206 5.36 22.32 19.28
N ARG A 207 4.31 21.64 18.86
CA ARG A 207 3.99 20.26 19.27
C ARG A 207 3.06 19.58 18.28
N LEU A 208 2.94 18.26 18.44
CA LEU A 208 1.80 17.50 17.95
C LEU A 208 0.78 17.40 19.08
N VAL A 209 -0.49 17.65 18.78
CA VAL A 209 -1.58 17.40 19.72
C VAL A 209 -2.48 16.32 19.16
N VAL A 210 -2.73 15.28 19.94
CA VAL A 210 -3.49 14.11 19.50
C VAL A 210 -4.71 13.94 20.40
N ASN A 211 -5.90 13.90 19.82
CA ASN A 211 -7.09 13.40 20.52
C ASN A 211 -7.14 11.88 20.41
N ALA A 212 -6.69 11.19 21.44
CA ALA A 212 -6.77 9.74 21.54
C ALA A 212 -7.85 9.37 22.57
N SER A 213 -8.87 8.61 22.12
CA SER A 213 -9.98 8.15 22.97
C SER A 213 -10.66 9.26 23.79
N GLY A 214 -10.84 10.44 23.18
CA GLY A 214 -11.47 11.60 23.84
C GLY A 214 -10.53 12.43 24.73
N ARG A 215 -9.26 12.02 24.87
CA ARG A 215 -8.26 12.75 25.65
C ARG A 215 -7.26 13.45 24.73
N TRP A 216 -7.03 14.74 24.98
CA TRP A 216 -5.98 15.49 24.31
C TRP A 216 -4.62 15.20 24.95
N LEU A 217 -3.69 14.71 24.13
CA LEU A 217 -2.30 14.44 24.48
C LEU A 217 -1.40 15.41 23.70
N SER A 218 -0.41 15.99 24.37
CA SER A 218 0.55 16.92 23.77
C SER A 218 1.93 16.29 23.70
N PHE A 219 2.56 16.39 22.54
CA PHE A 219 3.90 15.88 22.27
C PHE A 219 4.77 17.04 21.77
N ASP A 220 5.44 17.70 22.70
CA ASP A 220 6.30 18.85 22.42
C ASP A 220 7.53 18.44 21.61
N TYR A 221 7.84 19.19 20.56
CA TYR A 221 9.00 18.89 19.73
C TYR A 221 10.31 18.96 20.51
N GLY A 222 10.39 19.85 21.51
CA GLY A 222 11.54 19.99 22.39
C GLY A 222 11.75 18.82 23.35
N ALA A 223 10.75 17.95 23.53
CA ALA A 223 10.85 16.75 24.37
C ALA A 223 11.23 15.49 23.55
N ILE A 224 11.31 15.59 22.22
CA ILE A 224 11.61 14.46 21.36
C ILE A 224 13.11 14.19 21.36
N THR A 225 13.50 12.93 21.61
CA THR A 225 14.90 12.47 21.59
C THR A 225 15.29 11.84 20.26
N ALA A 226 14.35 11.21 19.56
CA ALA A 226 14.57 10.66 18.22
C ALA A 226 13.31 10.77 17.36
N VAL A 227 13.51 11.04 16.06
CA VAL A 227 12.47 11.20 15.05
C VAL A 227 12.76 10.23 13.90
N PHE A 228 11.76 9.45 13.52
CA PHE A 228 11.81 8.55 12.35
C PHE A 228 10.65 8.91 11.40
N PRO A 229 10.86 9.86 10.47
CA PRO A 229 9.82 10.35 9.58
C PRO A 229 9.85 9.54 8.27
N GLU A 230 9.07 8.47 8.19
CA GLU A 230 9.03 7.53 7.06
C GLU A 230 7.84 7.83 6.12
N VAL A 231 7.98 8.88 5.30
CA VAL A 231 6.85 9.40 4.51
C VAL A 231 6.41 8.47 3.38
N ARG A 232 7.29 7.63 2.84
CA ARG A 232 6.91 6.60 1.85
C ARG A 232 6.01 5.52 2.47
N GLU A 233 6.29 5.18 3.73
CA GLU A 233 5.49 4.23 4.52
C GLU A 233 4.35 4.92 5.27
N LEU A 234 4.13 6.22 5.02
CA LEU A 234 3.10 7.03 5.65
C LEU A 234 3.13 6.91 7.17
N THR A 235 4.33 6.92 7.76
CA THR A 235 4.53 6.69 9.19
C THR A 235 5.49 7.72 9.79
N LEU A 236 5.17 8.18 10.99
CA LEU A 236 6.06 8.97 11.85
C LEU A 236 6.17 8.25 13.19
N VAL A 237 7.40 8.01 13.64
CA VAL A 237 7.67 7.57 15.02
C VAL A 237 8.50 8.62 15.75
N CYS A 238 8.08 8.96 16.96
CA CYS A 238 8.81 9.86 17.86
C CYS A 238 9.11 9.15 19.18
N GLN A 239 10.35 9.28 19.66
CA GLN A 239 10.76 8.78 20.97
C GLN A 239 10.94 9.93 21.95
N PHE A 240 10.77 9.62 23.24
CA PHE A 240 10.83 10.55 24.35
C PHE A 240 11.65 9.90 25.47
N PRO A 241 12.27 10.69 26.37
CA PRO A 241 13.09 10.14 27.45
C PRO A 241 12.26 9.37 28.47
N ASP A 242 11.15 9.96 28.92
CA ASP A 242 10.33 9.46 30.03
C ASP A 242 8.90 9.11 29.60
N SER A 243 8.67 8.85 28.31
CA SER A 243 7.35 8.45 27.83
C SER A 243 7.44 7.45 26.70
N SER A 244 6.42 6.61 26.57
CA SER A 244 6.29 5.67 25.47
C SER A 244 6.52 6.33 24.10
N PRO A 245 7.11 5.64 23.12
CA PRO A 245 7.16 6.13 21.75
C PRO A 245 5.76 6.40 21.16
N LEU A 246 5.65 7.46 20.35
CA LEU A 246 4.47 7.82 19.56
C LEU A 246 4.61 7.24 18.15
N LEU A 247 3.56 6.59 17.64
CA LEU A 247 3.40 6.30 16.22
C LEU A 247 2.19 7.04 15.68
N LEU A 248 2.39 7.73 14.56
CA LEU A 248 1.32 8.30 13.74
C LEU A 248 1.44 7.74 12.32
N GLN A 249 0.36 7.17 11.81
CA GLN A 249 0.33 6.55 10.48
C GLN A 249 -0.87 7.04 9.67
N GLY A 250 -0.74 7.02 8.34
CA GLY A 250 -1.82 7.30 7.39
C GLY A 250 -1.47 8.40 6.41
N SER A 251 -2.39 8.66 5.47
CA SER A 251 -2.18 9.58 4.34
C SER A 251 -1.73 10.99 4.74
N HIS A 252 -2.14 11.46 5.92
CA HIS A 252 -1.78 12.78 6.43
C HIS A 252 -0.53 12.81 7.32
N SER A 253 0.02 11.65 7.72
CA SER A 253 1.23 11.57 8.55
C SER A 253 2.44 12.34 7.98
N PRO A 254 2.62 12.51 6.65
CA PRO A 254 3.72 13.32 6.14
C PRO A 254 3.70 14.76 6.66
N LEU A 255 2.53 15.36 6.93
CA LEU A 255 2.44 16.70 7.52
C LEU A 255 3.09 16.77 8.91
N ALA A 256 2.77 15.79 9.77
CA ALA A 256 3.37 15.68 11.09
C ALA A 256 4.87 15.39 10.98
N ALA A 257 5.28 14.51 10.06
CA ALA A 257 6.68 14.15 9.83
C ALA A 257 7.53 15.36 9.39
N ILE A 258 7.02 16.16 8.45
CA ILE A 258 7.65 17.41 7.98
C ILE A 258 7.81 18.39 9.14
N MET A 259 6.73 18.69 9.87
CA MET A 259 6.77 19.70 10.93
C MET A 259 7.66 19.27 12.09
N THR A 260 7.59 17.99 12.49
CA THR A 260 8.44 17.43 13.54
C THR A 260 9.91 17.53 13.15
N THR A 261 10.26 17.14 11.92
CA THR A 261 11.65 17.23 11.42
C THR A 261 12.12 18.68 11.35
N PHE A 262 11.29 19.59 10.86
CA PHE A 262 11.61 21.01 10.82
C PHE A 262 11.81 21.62 12.21
N ALA A 263 10.97 21.26 13.18
CA ALA A 263 11.07 21.79 14.53
C ALA A 263 12.27 21.24 15.32
N THR A 264 12.68 20.00 15.04
CA THR A 264 13.77 19.32 15.75
C THR A 264 15.14 19.52 15.10
N HIS A 265 15.20 19.59 13.76
CA HIS A 265 16.45 19.66 12.99
C HIS A 265 16.57 20.92 12.11
N GLY A 266 15.59 21.82 12.18
CA GLY A 266 15.58 23.05 11.40
C GLY A 266 15.34 22.85 9.90
N ARG A 267 15.53 23.94 9.15
CA ARG A 267 15.36 23.96 7.68
C ARG A 267 16.34 23.03 6.96
N ASP A 268 17.58 22.96 7.43
CA ASP A 268 18.62 22.12 6.81
C ASP A 268 18.36 20.63 7.02
N GLY A 269 17.84 20.26 8.19
CA GLY A 269 17.38 18.89 8.45
C GLY A 269 16.21 18.52 7.54
N LEU A 270 15.21 19.39 7.44
CA LEU A 270 14.06 19.19 6.55
C LEU A 270 14.47 19.04 5.07
N ALA A 271 15.44 19.83 4.61
CA ALA A 271 15.91 19.81 3.23
C ALA A 271 16.65 18.52 2.88
N ARG A 272 17.47 18.00 3.80
CA ARG A 272 18.40 16.89 3.53
C ARG A 272 17.93 15.52 4.02
N HIS A 273 16.86 15.45 4.82
CA HIS A 273 16.41 14.18 5.40
C HIS A 273 16.04 13.16 4.31
N PRO A 274 16.69 11.97 4.22
CA PRO A 274 16.55 11.06 3.09
C PRO A 274 15.12 10.65 2.78
N SER A 275 14.32 10.34 3.80
CA SER A 275 12.92 9.99 3.62
C SER A 275 12.08 11.16 3.07
N LEU A 276 12.36 12.40 3.47
CA LEU A 276 11.59 13.58 3.07
C LEU A 276 11.89 14.04 1.64
N LEU A 277 13.01 13.61 1.05
CA LEU A 277 13.32 13.81 -0.37
C LEU A 277 12.30 13.13 -1.29
N ALA A 278 11.54 12.14 -0.79
CA ALA A 278 10.43 11.56 -1.54
C ALA A 278 9.32 12.56 -1.88
N LEU A 279 9.28 13.72 -1.19
CA LEU A 279 8.28 14.78 -1.35
C LEU A 279 8.75 15.94 -2.25
N ASP A 280 9.89 15.83 -2.92
CA ASP A 280 10.36 16.88 -3.85
C ASP A 280 9.43 17.07 -5.07
#